data_AF-A0A6B9ZFP2-F1
#
_entry.id   AF-A0A6B9ZFP2-F1
#
_cell.length_a   1.000
_cell.length_b   1.000
_cell.length_c   1.000
_cell.angle_alpha   90.00
_cell.angle_beta   90.00
_cell.angle_gamma   90.00
#
_symmetry.space_group_name_H-M   'P 1'
#
loop_
_entity.id
_entity.type
_entity.pdbx_description
1 polymer ?
#
loop_
_entity_poly.entity_id
_entity_poly.type
_entity_poly.pdbx_seq_one_letter_code
_entity_poly.pdbx_strand_id
1 'polypeptide(L)'
;MNKLHSYLLLGIISFGIMTFSSCSKEDPVPEKDQEEVGKTSLLLQEVEWDGDFSTGHAHAIDGAAIDTIQFDEQGNAPAGFHLHLHTGRSYKMTLIARDYAGREIQQTFLDRADIHQAVILGAPDGVMDYTYGDDQVGVTGYLHIVKSASTFTLQYLMRHLNPGVKAQVTPDDWNNANYQTKLAGATDLDLKFELHPVE
;
A
#
# COMPACT_ATOMS: atom_id res chain seq x y z
N MET A 1 -97.42 24.07 -11.60
CA MET A 1 -97.33 22.64 -11.22
C MET A 1 -96.14 22.07 -11.97
N ASN A 2 -95.10 21.40 -11.46
CA ASN A 2 -94.60 21.00 -10.11
C ASN A 2 -93.07 20.77 -10.26
N LYS A 3 -92.18 20.85 -9.27
CA LYS A 3 -92.21 21.23 -7.84
C LYS A 3 -90.77 21.70 -7.44
N LEU A 4 -90.63 22.56 -6.44
CA LEU A 4 -89.35 22.96 -5.82
C LEU A 4 -88.74 21.80 -5.00
N HIS A 5 -87.41 21.64 -5.00
CA HIS A 5 -86.63 21.08 -3.87
C HIS A 5 -85.24 21.74 -3.79
N SER A 6 -84.74 21.95 -2.57
CA SER A 6 -83.51 22.68 -2.26
C SER A 6 -82.80 22.04 -1.07
N TYR A 7 -81.55 21.60 -1.26
CA TYR A 7 -80.55 21.20 -0.25
C TYR A 7 -79.19 21.33 -0.96
N LEU A 8 -78.25 22.23 -0.63
CA LEU A 8 -77.52 22.47 0.62
C LEU A 8 -76.64 21.29 1.08
N LEU A 9 -75.34 21.37 0.79
CA LEU A 9 -74.16 20.89 1.56
C LEU A 9 -72.91 21.23 0.71
N LEU A 10 -72.15 22.26 1.06
CA LEU A 10 -70.92 22.19 1.87
C LEU A 10 -69.82 21.31 1.25
N GLY A 11 -68.74 21.94 0.76
CA GLY A 11 -67.60 21.25 0.13
C GLY A 11 -66.36 21.20 1.01
N ILE A 12 -65.23 20.74 0.44
CA ILE A 12 -63.86 20.93 0.92
C ILE A 12 -62.96 21.07 -0.31
N ILE A 13 -62.15 22.12 -0.37
CA ILE A 13 -61.04 22.25 -1.34
C ILE A 13 -59.82 21.64 -0.66
N SER A 14 -59.40 20.45 -1.10
CA SER A 14 -58.18 19.79 -0.61
C SER A 14 -56.95 20.44 -1.27
N PHE A 15 -56.48 21.55 -0.69
CA PHE A 15 -55.21 22.16 -1.07
C PHE A 15 -54.07 21.27 -0.56
N GLY A 16 -53.52 20.44 -1.46
CA GLY A 16 -52.42 19.53 -1.14
C GLY A 16 -51.17 20.29 -0.72
N ILE A 17 -50.77 20.14 0.54
CA ILE A 17 -49.56 20.75 1.08
C ILE A 17 -48.35 20.10 0.40
N MET A 18 -47.67 20.83 -0.48
CA MET A 18 -46.34 20.44 -0.94
C MET A 18 -45.37 20.62 0.21
N THR A 19 -45.14 19.55 0.96
CA THR A 19 -44.03 19.47 1.91
C THR A 19 -42.73 19.43 1.12
N PHE A 20 -42.04 20.56 1.06
CA PHE A 20 -40.65 20.59 0.60
C PHE A 20 -39.83 19.76 1.58
N SER A 21 -39.52 18.51 1.21
CA SER A 21 -38.44 17.76 1.84
C SER A 21 -37.15 18.51 1.53
N SER A 22 -36.76 19.37 2.48
CA SER A 22 -35.42 19.95 2.50
C SER A 22 -34.44 18.81 2.69
N CYS A 23 -33.92 18.27 1.58
CA CYS A 23 -32.72 17.45 1.64
C CYS A 23 -31.62 18.30 2.27
N SER A 24 -31.37 18.06 3.56
CA SER A 24 -30.10 18.40 4.18
C SER A 24 -29.03 17.75 3.33
N LYS A 25 -28.32 18.55 2.54
CA LYS A 25 -27.06 18.12 1.97
C LYS A 25 -26.17 17.83 3.16
N GLU A 26 -25.92 16.55 3.41
CA GLU A 26 -24.80 16.18 4.27
C GLU A 26 -23.57 16.78 3.57
N ASP A 27 -22.89 17.70 4.24
CA ASP A 27 -21.65 18.27 3.70
C ASP A 27 -20.69 17.11 3.47
N PRO A 28 -20.08 17.01 2.27
CA PRO A 28 -19.24 15.86 1.94
C PRO A 28 -18.13 15.76 2.97
N VAL A 29 -18.06 14.62 3.65
CA VAL A 29 -16.96 14.30 4.55
C VAL A 29 -15.67 14.43 3.73
N PRO A 30 -14.69 15.25 4.16
CA PRO A 30 -13.44 15.37 3.42
C PRO A 30 -12.80 13.99 3.27
N GLU A 31 -12.60 13.57 2.02
CA GLU A 31 -11.83 12.37 1.73
C GLU A 31 -10.44 12.54 2.35
N LYS A 32 -9.98 11.50 3.04
CA LYS A 32 -8.58 11.45 3.48
C LYS A 32 -7.76 11.15 2.24
N ASP A 33 -6.75 11.97 1.96
CA ASP A 33 -5.71 11.68 0.96
C ASP A 33 -4.83 10.55 1.53
N GLN A 34 -5.35 9.32 1.49
CA GLN A 34 -4.74 8.06 1.93
C GLN A 34 -5.30 6.95 1.03
N GLU A 35 -4.45 6.02 0.61
CA GLU A 35 -4.89 4.95 -0.30
C GLU A 35 -5.75 3.90 0.41
N GLU A 36 -6.94 3.60 -0.12
CA GLU A 36 -7.81 2.54 0.40
C GLU A 36 -7.32 1.15 -0.02
N VAL A 37 -6.29 0.64 0.67
CA VAL A 37 -5.76 -0.70 0.41
C VAL A 37 -6.59 -1.79 1.12
N GLY A 38 -6.97 -2.82 0.38
CA GLY A 38 -7.70 -3.99 0.89
C GLY A 38 -6.85 -5.26 0.96
N LYS A 39 -6.25 -5.71 -0.16
CA LYS A 39 -5.42 -6.93 -0.22
C LYS A 39 -4.02 -6.64 -0.73
N THR A 40 -3.01 -7.18 -0.08
CA THR A 40 -1.60 -7.00 -0.46
C THR A 40 -0.86 -8.32 -0.62
N SER A 41 0.16 -8.28 -1.47
CA SER A 41 1.13 -9.36 -1.61
C SER A 41 2.50 -8.80 -1.99
N LEU A 42 3.56 -9.45 -1.51
CA LEU A 42 4.92 -9.23 -1.96
C LEU A 42 5.35 -10.45 -2.79
N LEU A 43 5.82 -10.18 -3.99
CA LEU A 43 6.38 -11.18 -4.89
C LEU A 43 7.90 -11.04 -4.85
N LEU A 44 8.63 -12.13 -4.60
CA LEU A 44 10.09 -12.16 -4.68
C LEU A 44 10.53 -13.14 -5.78
N GLN A 45 11.38 -12.68 -6.69
CA GLN A 45 11.92 -13.45 -7.80
C GLN A 45 13.45 -13.32 -7.81
N GLU A 46 14.18 -14.43 -7.92
CA GLU A 46 15.64 -14.40 -8.05
C GLU A 46 16.06 -13.71 -9.36
N VAL A 47 17.10 -12.87 -9.28
CA VAL A 47 17.68 -12.13 -10.40
C VAL A 47 19.21 -12.21 -10.36
N GLU A 48 19.83 -12.22 -11.54
CA GLU A 48 21.26 -11.95 -11.67
C GLU A 48 21.52 -10.45 -11.43
N TRP A 49 22.73 -10.11 -11.01
CA TRP A 49 23.11 -8.72 -10.74
C TRP A 49 24.48 -8.38 -11.33
N ASP A 50 24.50 -7.39 -12.22
CA ASP A 50 25.71 -6.93 -12.89
C ASP A 50 26.23 -5.64 -12.23
N GLY A 51 27.46 -5.70 -11.71
CA GLY A 51 28.15 -4.58 -11.08
C GLY A 51 28.03 -4.54 -9.55
N ASP A 52 28.32 -3.38 -8.97
CA ASP A 52 28.12 -3.14 -7.54
C ASP A 52 26.62 -3.07 -7.18
N PHE A 53 26.22 -3.43 -5.97
CA PHE A 53 24.79 -3.49 -5.64
C PHE A 53 24.12 -2.10 -5.53
N SER A 54 24.88 -1.04 -5.23
CA SER A 54 24.32 0.33 -5.14
C SER A 54 24.14 1.02 -6.49
N THR A 55 24.82 0.56 -7.55
CA THR A 55 24.88 1.25 -8.86
C THR A 55 24.68 0.35 -10.08
N GLY A 56 24.72 -0.97 -9.88
CA GLY A 56 24.52 -1.99 -10.91
C GLY A 56 23.06 -2.23 -11.27
N HIS A 57 22.82 -3.29 -12.06
CA HIS A 57 21.53 -3.56 -12.67
C HIS A 57 21.13 -5.03 -12.56
N ALA A 58 19.82 -5.28 -12.37
CA ALA A 58 19.26 -6.63 -12.33
C ALA A 58 19.05 -7.20 -13.73
N HIS A 59 19.36 -8.49 -13.88
CA HIS A 59 19.03 -9.29 -15.07
C HIS A 59 18.03 -10.39 -14.69
N ALA A 60 16.96 -10.51 -15.47
CA ALA A 60 15.92 -11.50 -15.22
C ALA A 60 16.43 -12.91 -15.58
N ILE A 61 16.36 -13.82 -14.62
CA ILE A 61 16.62 -15.25 -14.84
C ILE A 61 15.36 -15.87 -15.45
N ASP A 62 15.48 -16.44 -16.65
CA ASP A 62 14.35 -17.09 -17.33
C ASP A 62 13.85 -18.31 -16.54
N GLY A 63 12.53 -18.39 -16.36
CA GLY A 63 11.89 -19.44 -15.57
C GLY A 63 12.17 -19.41 -14.05
N ALA A 64 12.77 -18.35 -13.50
CA ALA A 64 12.98 -18.23 -12.05
C ALA A 64 11.65 -18.29 -11.28
N ALA A 65 11.67 -18.99 -10.15
CA ALA A 65 10.52 -19.10 -9.26
C ALA A 65 10.15 -17.74 -8.67
N ILE A 66 8.86 -17.55 -8.40
CA ILE A 66 8.32 -16.36 -7.73
C ILE A 66 7.69 -16.81 -6.41
N ASP A 67 8.34 -16.51 -5.30
CA ASP A 67 7.77 -16.65 -3.97
C ASP A 67 6.73 -15.54 -3.76
N THR A 68 5.53 -15.91 -3.31
CA THR A 68 4.43 -14.96 -3.09
C THR A 68 4.01 -14.98 -1.63
N ILE A 69 4.25 -13.87 -0.94
CA ILE A 69 3.77 -13.63 0.42
C ILE A 69 2.40 -12.94 0.31
N GLN A 70 1.34 -13.58 0.82
CA GLN A 70 0.01 -12.97 0.94
C GLN A 70 -0.20 -12.53 2.38
N PHE A 71 -0.63 -11.29 2.60
CA PHE A 71 -0.81 -10.74 3.93
C PHE A 71 -2.29 -10.74 4.35
N ASP A 72 -2.52 -10.83 5.66
CA ASP A 72 -3.84 -10.60 6.24
C ASP A 72 -4.22 -9.10 6.28
N GLU A 73 -5.44 -8.79 6.73
CA GLU A 73 -5.95 -7.42 6.87
C GLU A 73 -5.19 -6.59 7.93
N GLN A 74 -4.32 -7.22 8.72
CA GLN A 74 -3.44 -6.57 9.70
C GLN A 74 -1.99 -6.48 9.21
N GLY A 75 -1.72 -6.89 7.96
CA GLY A 75 -0.41 -6.85 7.33
C GLY A 75 0.55 -7.96 7.78
N ASN A 76 0.08 -9.04 8.40
CA ASN A 76 0.94 -10.16 8.78
C ASN A 76 0.97 -11.24 7.68
N ALA A 77 2.14 -11.81 7.44
CA ALA A 77 2.28 -13.03 6.65
C ALA A 77 1.61 -14.24 7.36
N PRO A 78 1.34 -15.35 6.65
CA PRO A 78 0.68 -16.51 7.24
C PRO A 78 1.48 -17.10 8.41
N ALA A 79 0.80 -17.55 9.46
CA ALA A 79 1.47 -18.04 10.67
C ALA A 79 2.45 -19.20 10.37
N GLY A 80 3.73 -19.03 10.76
CA GLY A 80 4.81 -19.97 10.49
C GLY A 80 5.49 -19.82 9.12
N PHE A 81 5.03 -18.89 8.27
CA PHE A 81 5.72 -18.53 7.04
C PHE A 81 7.05 -17.83 7.35
N HIS A 82 8.13 -18.37 6.81
CA HIS A 82 9.46 -17.78 6.82
C HIS A 82 10.07 -17.94 5.42
N LEU A 83 10.58 -16.85 4.86
CA LEU A 83 11.17 -16.82 3.53
C LEU A 83 12.65 -17.21 3.61
N HIS A 84 13.04 -18.29 2.92
CA HIS A 84 14.44 -18.68 2.77
C HIS A 84 15.04 -18.02 1.54
N LEU A 85 15.98 -17.09 1.73
CA LEU A 85 16.77 -16.49 0.65
C LEU A 85 18.24 -16.91 0.79
N HIS A 86 18.92 -17.18 -0.32
CA HIS A 86 20.29 -17.69 -0.31
C HIS A 86 21.33 -16.56 -0.35
N THR A 87 22.42 -16.76 0.37
CA THR A 87 23.59 -15.87 0.42
C THR A 87 24.24 -15.70 -0.95
N GLY A 88 24.70 -14.49 -1.24
CA GLY A 88 25.28 -14.10 -2.53
C GLY A 88 24.28 -13.91 -3.66
N ARG A 89 22.97 -14.10 -3.42
CA ARG A 89 21.92 -13.93 -4.44
C ARG A 89 21.15 -12.64 -4.28
N SER A 90 20.61 -12.18 -5.40
CA SER A 90 19.77 -10.98 -5.49
C SER A 90 18.33 -11.36 -5.85
N TYR A 91 17.37 -10.62 -5.31
CA TYR A 91 15.95 -10.89 -5.47
C TYR A 91 15.20 -9.60 -5.78
N LYS A 92 14.44 -9.60 -6.88
CA LYS A 92 13.48 -8.55 -7.18
C LYS A 92 12.25 -8.74 -6.29
N MET A 93 11.95 -7.76 -5.45
CA MET A 93 10.69 -7.65 -4.72
C MET A 93 9.72 -6.74 -5.48
N THR A 94 8.46 -7.14 -5.57
CA THR A 94 7.38 -6.36 -6.19
C THR A 94 6.13 -6.37 -5.30
N LEU A 95 5.63 -5.18 -4.97
CA LEU A 95 4.34 -5.00 -4.30
C LEU A 95 3.20 -5.16 -5.31
N ILE A 96 2.23 -5.99 -4.93
CA ILE A 96 0.91 -6.00 -5.56
C ILE A 96 -0.10 -5.60 -4.48
N ALA A 97 -0.70 -4.42 -4.64
CA ALA A 97 -1.69 -3.87 -3.74
C ALA A 97 -3.03 -3.75 -4.49
N ARG A 98 -4.12 -4.15 -3.83
CA ARG A 98 -5.48 -4.08 -4.38
C ARG A 98 -6.42 -3.41 -3.41
N ASP A 99 -7.34 -2.61 -3.92
CA ASP A 99 -8.41 -1.99 -3.13
C ASP A 99 -9.50 -3.01 -2.73
N TYR A 100 -10.52 -2.52 -2.01
CA TYR A 100 -11.68 -3.33 -1.61
C TYR A 100 -12.55 -3.83 -2.79
N ALA A 101 -12.42 -3.24 -3.98
CA ALA A 101 -13.06 -3.71 -5.21
C ALA A 101 -12.19 -4.73 -5.99
N GLY A 102 -10.97 -5.02 -5.51
CA GLY A 102 -10.02 -5.93 -6.15
C GLY A 102 -9.24 -5.32 -7.31
N ARG A 103 -9.30 -3.99 -7.52
CA ARG A 103 -8.51 -3.27 -8.54
C ARG A 103 -7.10 -3.07 -8.02
N GLU A 104 -6.10 -3.21 -8.90
CA GLU A 104 -4.70 -2.94 -8.56
C GLU A 104 -4.42 -1.44 -8.45
N ILE A 105 -3.72 -1.05 -7.39
CA ILE A 105 -3.47 0.36 -7.01
C ILE A 105 -2.00 0.70 -6.86
N GLN A 106 -1.07 -0.23 -7.12
CA GLN A 106 0.37 0.08 -7.02
C GLN A 106 0.84 1.20 -7.96
N GLN A 107 0.11 1.45 -9.06
CA GLN A 107 0.38 2.60 -9.93
C GLN A 107 0.09 3.93 -9.24
N THR A 108 -0.88 4.02 -8.32
CA THR A 108 -1.21 5.27 -7.62
C THR A 108 -0.04 5.74 -6.75
N PHE A 109 0.67 4.81 -6.08
CA PHE A 109 1.90 5.12 -5.35
C PHE A 109 3.01 5.67 -6.26
N LEU A 110 3.12 5.16 -7.50
CA LEU A 110 4.09 5.63 -8.50
C LEU A 110 3.70 6.99 -9.11
N ASP A 111 2.42 7.21 -9.39
CA ASP A 111 1.91 8.48 -9.93
C ASP A 111 2.02 9.62 -8.89
N ARG A 112 1.96 9.28 -7.60
CA ARG A 112 2.18 10.16 -6.44
C ARG A 112 3.56 9.89 -5.80
N ALA A 113 4.60 9.66 -6.62
CA ALA A 113 5.95 9.39 -6.14
C ALA A 113 6.56 10.55 -5.33
N ASP A 114 6.04 11.78 -5.43
CA ASP A 114 6.49 12.93 -4.63
C ASP A 114 6.18 12.82 -3.13
N ILE A 115 5.18 11.99 -2.78
CA ILE A 115 4.73 11.77 -1.40
C ILE A 115 4.74 10.30 -0.95
N HIS A 116 4.90 9.31 -1.83
CA HIS A 116 4.96 7.90 -1.40
C HIS A 116 6.38 7.35 -1.37
N GLN A 117 6.72 6.65 -0.29
CA GLN A 117 7.95 5.86 -0.18
C GLN A 117 7.80 4.71 0.82
N ALA A 118 8.17 3.50 0.40
CA ALA A 118 8.33 2.36 1.27
C ALA A 118 9.72 2.33 1.91
N VAL A 119 9.79 1.88 3.16
CA VAL A 119 11.03 1.51 3.85
C VAL A 119 10.98 0.04 4.24
N ILE A 120 12.13 -0.64 4.18
CA ILE A 120 12.28 -2.07 4.44
C ILE A 120 13.06 -2.25 5.74
N LEU A 121 12.34 -2.28 6.85
CA LEU A 121 12.91 -2.19 8.18
C LEU A 121 13.17 -3.58 8.79
N GLY A 122 14.13 -3.65 9.71
CA GLY A 122 14.38 -4.84 10.53
C GLY A 122 15.48 -5.77 10.01
N ALA A 123 16.10 -5.44 8.86
CA ALA A 123 17.29 -6.14 8.40
C ALA A 123 18.48 -5.86 9.36
N PRO A 124 19.22 -6.88 9.84
CA PRO A 124 20.42 -6.66 10.64
C PRO A 124 21.59 -6.14 9.79
N ASP A 125 22.48 -5.35 10.40
CA ASP A 125 23.58 -4.68 9.71
C ASP A 125 24.46 -5.63 8.88
N GLY A 126 24.53 -5.35 7.58
CA GLY A 126 25.30 -6.11 6.59
C GLY A 126 24.87 -7.57 6.46
N VAL A 127 23.62 -7.92 6.77
CA VAL A 127 22.99 -9.21 6.39
C VAL A 127 22.34 -9.11 5.02
N MET A 128 21.70 -7.98 4.75
CA MET A 128 20.93 -7.71 3.54
C MET A 128 21.13 -6.26 3.12
N ASP A 129 21.41 -6.05 1.85
CA ASP A 129 21.36 -4.73 1.22
C ASP A 129 20.06 -4.60 0.42
N TYR A 130 19.59 -3.37 0.21
CA TYR A 130 18.41 -3.06 -0.58
C TYR A 130 18.64 -1.84 -1.47
N THR A 131 18.06 -1.87 -2.67
CA THR A 131 17.97 -0.71 -3.56
C THR A 131 16.60 -0.65 -4.25
N TYR A 132 16.16 0.55 -4.61
CA TYR A 132 14.85 0.75 -5.25
C TYR A 132 14.93 0.39 -6.73
N GLY A 133 13.87 -0.23 -7.25
CA GLY A 133 13.70 -0.53 -8.68
C GLY A 133 12.77 0.45 -9.40
N ASP A 134 12.37 1.52 -8.72
CA ASP A 134 11.53 2.62 -9.17
C ASP A 134 12.05 3.96 -8.61
N ASP A 135 11.28 5.04 -8.75
CA ASP A 135 11.65 6.41 -8.33
C ASP A 135 11.57 6.62 -6.79
N GLN A 136 12.33 5.80 -6.06
CA GLN A 136 12.39 5.77 -4.60
C GLN A 136 11.00 5.61 -3.95
N VAL A 137 10.09 4.85 -4.57
CA VAL A 137 8.74 4.56 -4.05
C VAL A 137 8.72 3.19 -3.38
N GLY A 138 9.42 2.21 -3.94
CA GLY A 138 9.54 0.85 -3.39
C GLY A 138 8.36 -0.06 -3.71
N VAL A 139 7.57 0.26 -4.74
CA VAL A 139 6.66 -0.71 -5.37
C VAL A 139 7.47 -1.83 -6.03
N THR A 140 8.61 -1.48 -6.62
CA THR A 140 9.66 -2.43 -7.00
C THR A 140 10.94 -2.12 -6.23
N GLY A 141 11.60 -3.15 -5.73
CA GLY A 141 12.93 -3.05 -5.14
C GLY A 141 13.75 -4.31 -5.38
N TYR A 142 15.01 -4.27 -5.00
CA TYR A 142 15.92 -5.40 -5.09
C TYR A 142 16.59 -5.60 -3.73
N LEU A 143 16.67 -6.86 -3.29
CA LEU A 143 17.33 -7.29 -2.07
C LEU A 143 18.58 -8.08 -2.48
N HIS A 144 19.71 -7.88 -1.81
CA HIS A 144 20.89 -8.73 -1.93
C HIS A 144 21.25 -9.33 -0.58
N ILE A 145 21.44 -10.65 -0.52
CA ILE A 145 21.77 -11.35 0.73
C ILE A 145 23.28 -11.44 0.87
N VAL A 146 23.84 -10.66 1.78
CA VAL A 146 25.29 -10.49 1.97
C VAL A 146 25.89 -11.67 2.75
N LYS A 147 25.15 -12.20 3.73
CA LYS A 147 25.57 -13.33 4.59
C LYS A 147 24.36 -14.04 5.21
N SER A 148 24.56 -15.28 5.65
CA SER A 148 23.58 -16.01 6.45
C SER A 148 23.37 -15.37 7.83
N ALA A 149 22.18 -15.56 8.40
CA ALA A 149 21.83 -15.08 9.73
C ALA A 149 20.72 -15.93 10.36
N SER A 150 20.48 -15.79 11.67
CA SER A 150 19.24 -16.27 12.28
C SER A 150 18.02 -15.55 11.69
N THR A 151 16.86 -16.21 11.64
CA THR A 151 15.58 -15.61 11.23
C THR A 151 15.32 -14.27 11.91
N PHE A 152 14.87 -13.28 11.13
CA PHE A 152 14.42 -11.97 11.62
C PHE A 152 13.13 -11.54 10.91
N THR A 153 12.38 -10.63 11.53
CA THR A 153 11.20 -10.03 10.91
C THR A 153 11.62 -8.85 10.02
N LEU A 154 11.30 -8.92 8.73
CA LEU A 154 11.28 -7.75 7.86
C LEU A 154 9.92 -7.07 7.92
N GLN A 155 9.94 -5.75 7.82
CA GLN A 155 8.77 -4.89 7.73
C GLN A 155 8.86 -4.04 6.46
N TYR A 156 8.00 -4.31 5.48
CA TYR A 156 7.75 -3.42 4.35
C TYR A 156 6.71 -2.39 4.78
N LEU A 157 7.10 -1.11 4.82
CA LEU A 157 6.25 -0.04 5.35
C LEU A 157 6.07 1.08 4.30
N MET A 158 4.95 1.10 3.59
CA MET A 158 4.60 2.21 2.67
C MET A 158 4.12 3.41 3.47
N ARG A 159 4.74 4.56 3.22
CA ARG A 159 4.46 5.83 3.90
C ARG A 159 3.89 6.85 2.93
N HIS A 160 2.78 7.45 3.31
CA HIS A 160 2.29 8.71 2.76
C HIS A 160 2.96 9.85 3.51
N LEU A 161 3.93 10.50 2.87
CA LEU A 161 4.77 11.54 3.43
C LEU A 161 4.05 12.89 3.43
N ASN A 162 4.29 13.71 4.45
CA ASN A 162 3.83 15.10 4.43
C ASN A 162 4.50 15.86 3.26
N PRO A 163 3.81 16.83 2.63
CA PRO A 163 4.36 17.59 1.50
C PRO A 163 5.76 18.17 1.78
N GLY A 164 6.69 17.91 0.86
CA GLY A 164 8.08 18.37 0.95
C GLY A 164 9.02 17.52 1.81
N VAL A 165 8.53 16.51 2.53
CA VAL A 165 9.38 15.60 3.32
C VAL A 165 10.28 14.74 2.42
N LYS A 166 9.76 14.20 1.32
CA LYS A 166 10.53 13.26 0.47
C LYS A 166 11.83 13.87 -0.09
N ALA A 167 11.87 15.18 -0.31
CA ALA A 167 13.07 15.90 -0.75
C ALA A 167 14.25 15.86 0.26
N GLN A 168 14.04 15.34 1.48
CA GLN A 168 15.05 15.17 2.53
C GLN A 168 15.42 13.69 2.78
N VAL A 169 14.79 12.75 2.07
CA VAL A 169 14.97 11.30 2.25
C VAL A 169 15.81 10.76 1.09
N THR A 170 16.85 9.97 1.37
CA THR A 170 17.69 9.33 0.34
C THR A 170 17.33 7.85 0.18
N PRO A 171 17.78 7.17 -0.89
CA PRO A 171 17.62 5.71 -1.01
C PRO A 171 18.23 4.95 0.18
N ASP A 172 19.35 5.44 0.72
CA ASP A 172 20.06 4.83 1.86
C ASP A 172 19.23 4.82 3.17
N ASP A 173 18.16 5.60 3.27
CA ASP A 173 17.27 5.62 4.45
C ASP A 173 16.33 4.40 4.54
N TRP A 174 16.41 3.44 3.61
CA TRP A 174 15.52 2.28 3.51
C TRP A 174 15.40 1.44 4.80
N ASN A 175 16.47 1.30 5.59
CA ASN A 175 16.48 0.58 6.87
C ASN A 175 16.62 1.52 8.09
N ASN A 176 16.30 2.81 7.96
CA ASN A 176 16.62 3.78 8.99
C ASN A 176 15.71 3.60 10.22
N ALA A 177 16.29 3.21 11.36
CA ALA A 177 15.56 3.05 12.63
C ALA A 177 14.84 4.33 13.12
N ASN A 178 15.22 5.51 12.61
CA ASN A 178 14.57 6.80 12.89
C ASN A 178 13.53 7.20 11.82
N TYR A 179 13.03 6.26 11.01
CA TYR A 179 12.13 6.56 9.88
C TYR A 179 10.91 7.42 10.28
N GLN A 180 10.40 7.34 11.51
CA GLN A 180 9.21 8.10 11.92
C GLN A 180 9.43 9.62 11.86
N THR A 181 10.67 10.08 12.05
CA THR A 181 11.01 11.52 11.97
C THR A 181 11.44 11.93 10.57
N LYS A 182 12.19 11.07 9.86
CA LYS A 182 12.62 11.32 8.46
C LYS A 182 11.49 11.18 7.44
N LEU A 183 10.63 10.19 7.60
CA LEU A 183 9.48 9.87 6.74
C LEU A 183 8.18 10.26 7.46
N ALA A 184 8.14 11.50 7.97
CA ALA A 184 6.99 12.05 8.69
C ALA A 184 5.74 12.14 7.81
N GLY A 185 4.62 11.66 8.32
CA GLY A 185 3.37 11.47 7.57
C GLY A 185 2.55 10.29 8.11
N ALA A 186 1.70 9.69 7.28
CA ALA A 186 0.89 8.51 7.59
C ALA A 186 1.51 7.20 7.06
N THR A 187 0.94 6.07 7.47
CA THR A 187 1.25 4.74 6.93
C THR A 187 0.08 4.31 6.07
N ASP A 188 0.34 3.88 4.84
CA ASP A 188 -0.66 3.23 3.98
C ASP A 188 -0.59 1.71 4.10
N LEU A 189 0.64 1.16 4.21
CA LEU A 189 0.88 -0.27 4.37
C LEU A 189 1.94 -0.55 5.43
N ASP A 190 1.70 -1.55 6.27
CA ASP A 190 2.64 -2.10 7.24
C ASP A 190 2.61 -3.63 7.12
N LEU A 191 3.50 -4.19 6.30
CA LEU A 191 3.53 -5.63 5.98
C LEU A 191 4.73 -6.30 6.66
N LYS A 192 4.51 -7.32 7.48
CA LYS A 192 5.54 -8.01 8.26
C LYS A 192 5.63 -9.50 7.90
N PHE A 193 6.85 -9.97 7.68
CA PHE A 193 7.16 -11.38 7.39
C PHE A 193 8.50 -11.79 7.98
N GLU A 194 8.67 -13.08 8.27
CA GLU A 194 9.97 -13.61 8.69
C GLU A 194 10.84 -13.91 7.46
N LEU A 195 12.11 -13.53 7.52
CA LEU A 195 13.14 -13.88 6.55
C LEU A 195 14.28 -14.61 7.27
N HIS A 196 14.76 -15.68 6.65
CA HIS A 196 15.87 -16.51 7.13
C HIS A 196 16.91 -16.63 6.01
N PRO A 197 18.02 -15.88 6.05
CA PRO A 197 19.05 -15.97 5.02
C PRO A 197 19.94 -17.19 5.28
N VAL A 198 20.01 -18.06 4.28
CA VAL A 198 20.73 -19.34 4.32
C VAL A 198 21.95 -19.33 3.40
N GLU A 199 22.79 -20.36 3.48
CA GLU A 199 23.89 -20.60 2.53
C GLU A 199 23.37 -21.12 1.16
#